data_AF-A0A7T4YFZ2-F1
#
_entry.id   AF-A0A7T4YFZ2-F1
#
_cell.length_a   1.000
_cell.length_b   1.000
_cell.length_c   1.000
_cell.angle_alpha   90.00
_cell.angle_beta   90.00
_cell.angle_gamma   90.00
#
_symmetry.space_group_name_H-M   'P 1'
#
loop_
_entity.id
_entity.type
_entity.pdbx_description
1 polymer ?
#
loop_
_entity_poly.entity_id
_entity_poly.type
_entity_poly.pdbx_seq_one_letter_code
_entity_poly.pdbx_strand_id
1 'polypeptide(L)'
;MKNSVYSCAIAASAVMSISAFTNTANAAISVDGRVTGDTYTHTQQYEFDVEGGNYGQRDGAVLRWDVVGGDLFVAFTLPTNVVDNSYGANSVGWDDNAANGKDHDYKDLSGSDKGEFTIRDSSGNNIFFTMDYLTLKVETDNKKDEIKKVELKDESELSVNGAKEIKADDKNPDPIWNQIMMDTSMEYNLDEFNIRDVEKDDPYLGTKYALYEDSPETTSSTSYDLVNPADANWAFDVTYEFKMSNALLNEANIDLNSLSIELGTFHASPNKLDKNKLENFVPVPEPSSAFLMIGATGLLVARNRSRKARK
;
A
#
# COMPACT_ATOMS: atom_id res chain seq x y z
N MET A 1 -9.64 5.34 77.26
CA MET A 1 -10.09 6.32 76.25
C MET A 1 -10.08 5.62 74.89
N LYS A 2 -11.22 5.62 74.19
CA LYS A 2 -11.43 4.90 72.94
C LYS A 2 -10.93 5.74 71.76
N ASN A 3 -9.99 5.24 70.97
CA ASN A 3 -9.65 5.83 69.67
C ASN A 3 -10.38 5.08 68.56
N SER A 4 -11.32 5.79 67.95
CA SER A 4 -12.05 5.43 66.73
C SER A 4 -11.21 5.84 65.53
N VAL A 5 -10.83 4.88 64.68
CA VAL A 5 -10.15 5.16 63.41
C VAL A 5 -11.21 5.20 62.31
N TYR A 6 -11.31 6.36 61.65
CA TYR A 6 -12.23 6.63 60.54
C TYR A 6 -11.78 5.91 59.27
N SER A 7 -12.69 5.16 58.65
CA SER A 7 -12.55 4.64 57.28
C SER A 7 -12.76 5.79 56.28
N CYS A 8 -11.72 6.13 55.53
CA CYS A 8 -11.80 7.10 54.44
C CYS A 8 -12.28 6.38 53.17
N ALA A 9 -13.52 6.63 52.77
CA ALA A 9 -14.05 6.21 51.48
C ALA A 9 -13.52 7.16 50.38
N ILE A 10 -12.65 6.66 49.51
CA ILE A 10 -12.25 7.36 48.29
C ILE A 10 -13.31 7.01 47.22
N ALA A 11 -14.23 7.95 46.99
CA ALA A 11 -15.14 7.89 45.85
C ALA A 11 -14.37 8.34 44.60
N ALA A 12 -14.01 7.39 43.73
CA ALA A 12 -13.51 7.69 42.40
C ALA A 12 -14.70 8.04 41.50
N SER A 13 -14.91 9.34 41.25
CA SER A 13 -15.86 9.81 40.24
C SER A 13 -15.28 9.53 38.85
N ALA A 14 -15.88 8.57 38.14
CA ALA A 14 -15.63 8.37 36.72
C ALA A 14 -16.31 9.52 35.95
N VAL A 15 -15.49 10.38 35.33
CA VAL A 15 -15.95 11.37 34.36
C VAL A 15 -16.20 10.62 33.05
N MET A 16 -17.47 10.38 32.71
CA MET A 16 -17.87 10.01 31.35
C MET A 16 -17.81 11.26 30.48
N SER A 17 -16.77 11.36 29.66
CA SER A 17 -16.71 12.33 28.57
C SER A 17 -17.74 11.94 27.51
N ILE A 18 -18.77 12.77 27.33
CA ILE A 18 -19.69 12.68 26.19
C ILE A 18 -18.94 13.27 24.98
N SER A 19 -18.43 12.39 24.11
CA SER A 19 -17.89 12.78 22.81
C SER A 19 -19.05 13.28 21.94
N ALA A 20 -18.99 14.54 21.51
CA ALA A 20 -19.88 15.07 20.49
C ALA A 20 -19.62 14.30 19.18
N PHE A 21 -20.63 13.61 18.65
CA PHE A 21 -20.60 13.03 17.32
C PHE A 21 -20.72 14.18 16.30
N THR A 22 -19.58 14.62 15.77
CA THR A 22 -19.57 15.40 14.53
C THR A 22 -19.91 14.45 13.39
N ASN A 23 -21.05 14.67 12.73
CA ASN A 23 -21.31 14.08 11.41
C ASN A 23 -20.33 14.72 10.42
N THR A 24 -19.12 14.19 10.34
CA THR A 24 -18.25 14.43 9.19
C THR A 24 -18.93 13.75 8.02
N ALA A 25 -19.27 14.53 6.99
CA ALA A 25 -19.58 13.92 5.70
C ALA A 25 -18.30 13.19 5.28
N ASN A 26 -18.30 11.86 5.38
CA ASN A 26 -17.15 11.06 4.97
C ASN A 26 -16.97 11.30 3.48
N ALA A 27 -15.80 11.84 3.10
CA ALA A 27 -15.42 11.93 1.71
C ALA A 27 -15.49 10.53 1.09
N ALA A 28 -16.04 10.42 -0.12
CA ALA A 28 -16.05 9.14 -0.82
C ALA A 28 -14.62 8.70 -1.09
N ILE A 29 -14.32 7.42 -0.87
CA ILE A 29 -13.03 6.83 -1.24
C ILE A 29 -12.96 6.80 -2.77
N SER A 30 -11.95 7.46 -3.35
CA SER A 30 -11.56 7.31 -4.76
C SER A 30 -10.57 6.15 -4.91
N VAL A 31 -10.52 5.58 -6.12
CA VAL A 31 -9.41 4.72 -6.55
C VAL A 31 -8.71 5.50 -7.65
N ASP A 32 -7.65 6.20 -7.27
CA ASP A 32 -6.89 7.12 -8.12
C ASP A 32 -5.38 6.97 -7.92
N GLY A 33 -4.94 5.93 -7.22
CA GLY A 33 -3.52 5.65 -7.00
C GLY A 33 -2.92 6.45 -5.84
N ARG A 34 -3.73 7.26 -5.14
CA ARG A 34 -3.29 8.06 -3.99
C ARG A 34 -4.23 7.94 -2.80
N VAL A 35 -3.63 7.58 -1.67
CA VAL A 35 -4.31 7.70 -0.38
C VAL A 35 -4.33 9.17 0.05
N THR A 36 -5.45 9.85 -0.16
CA THR A 36 -5.66 11.24 0.30
C THR A 36 -6.54 11.30 1.54
N GLY A 37 -6.00 11.87 2.62
CA GLY A 37 -6.71 12.04 3.89
C GLY A 37 -6.96 10.73 4.66
N ASP A 38 -7.83 10.82 5.67
CA ASP A 38 -8.17 9.72 6.59
C ASP A 38 -9.49 9.03 6.17
N THR A 39 -9.64 8.70 4.90
CA THR A 39 -10.89 8.13 4.35
C THR A 39 -11.07 6.64 4.67
N TYR A 40 -9.97 5.91 4.87
CA TYR A 40 -9.99 4.50 5.22
C TYR A 40 -10.13 4.31 6.74
N THR A 41 -11.13 3.53 7.16
CA THR A 41 -11.35 3.26 8.59
C THR A 41 -10.46 2.17 9.17
N HIS A 42 -9.90 1.28 8.34
CA HIS A 42 -8.98 0.23 8.77
C HIS A 42 -7.58 0.51 8.22
N THR A 43 -6.58 0.41 9.09
CA THR A 43 -5.16 0.59 8.74
C THR A 43 -4.33 -0.44 9.49
N GLN A 44 -3.46 -1.16 8.79
CA GLN A 44 -2.56 -2.15 9.35
C GLN A 44 -1.15 -1.91 8.81
N GLN A 45 -0.17 -1.76 9.70
CA GLN A 45 1.23 -1.73 9.34
C GLN A 45 1.79 -3.15 9.20
N TYR A 46 2.72 -3.35 8.29
CA TYR A 46 3.38 -4.62 8.03
C TYR A 46 4.90 -4.45 8.08
N GLU A 47 5.56 -5.36 8.79
CA GLU A 47 6.97 -5.67 8.55
C GLU A 47 7.05 -6.66 7.38
N PHE A 48 8.16 -6.66 6.65
CA PHE A 48 8.39 -7.55 5.52
C PHE A 48 9.88 -7.88 5.39
N ASP A 49 10.16 -8.99 4.73
CA ASP A 49 11.49 -9.40 4.34
C ASP A 49 11.77 -8.93 2.91
N VAL A 50 13.04 -8.64 2.64
CA VAL A 50 13.56 -8.45 1.28
C VAL A 50 14.33 -9.71 0.91
N GLU A 51 14.08 -10.23 -0.28
CA GLU A 51 14.62 -11.52 -0.71
C GLU A 51 16.15 -11.58 -0.49
N GLY A 52 16.60 -12.53 0.33
CA GLY A 52 18.02 -12.81 0.55
C GLY A 52 18.77 -11.88 1.50
N GLY A 53 18.11 -10.97 2.20
CA GLY A 53 18.78 -10.13 3.20
C GLY A 53 18.00 -9.91 4.48
N ASN A 54 18.69 -9.32 5.46
CA ASN A 54 18.16 -9.07 6.79
C ASN A 54 18.43 -7.59 7.11
N TYR A 55 17.52 -6.72 6.69
CA TYR A 55 17.78 -5.27 6.65
C TYR A 55 17.54 -4.57 7.99
N GLY A 56 17.09 -5.27 9.03
CA GLY A 56 16.74 -4.67 10.33
C GLY A 56 15.39 -3.94 10.27
N GLN A 57 14.94 -3.35 11.39
CA GLN A 57 13.66 -2.64 11.40
C GLN A 57 13.66 -1.45 10.43
N ARG A 58 12.56 -1.33 9.69
CA ARG A 58 12.30 -0.33 8.67
C ARG A 58 10.92 0.26 8.90
N ASP A 59 10.64 1.36 8.22
CA ASP A 59 9.27 1.85 8.11
C ASP A 59 8.43 0.73 7.47
N GLY A 60 7.33 0.37 8.13
CA GLY A 60 6.48 -0.71 7.67
C GLY A 60 5.68 -0.31 6.44
N ALA A 61 5.36 -1.29 5.59
CA ALA A 61 4.35 -1.09 4.57
C ALA A 61 2.99 -0.88 5.24
N VAL A 62 2.09 -0.12 4.60
CA VAL A 62 0.80 0.22 5.18
C VAL A 62 -0.32 -0.28 4.28
N LEU A 63 -1.13 -1.19 4.80
CA LEU A 63 -2.38 -1.63 4.21
C LEU A 63 -3.53 -0.83 4.80
N ARG A 64 -4.39 -0.30 3.95
CA ARG A 64 -5.63 0.38 4.33
C ARG A 64 -6.79 -0.23 3.59
N TRP A 65 -7.93 -0.37 4.26
CA TRP A 65 -9.13 -0.86 3.60
C TRP A 65 -10.42 -0.35 4.25
N ASP A 66 -11.49 -0.36 3.48
CA ASP A 66 -12.83 -0.05 3.96
C ASP A 66 -13.90 -0.79 3.13
N VAL A 67 -15.07 -0.96 3.72
CA VAL A 67 -16.25 -1.52 3.07
C VAL A 67 -17.35 -0.46 3.02
N VAL A 68 -17.60 0.08 1.84
CA VAL A 68 -18.57 1.16 1.64
C VAL A 68 -19.63 0.70 0.65
N GLY A 69 -20.88 0.63 1.09
CA GLY A 69 -21.99 0.17 0.24
C GLY A 69 -21.89 -1.30 -0.21
N GLY A 70 -21.04 -2.10 0.45
CA GLY A 70 -20.72 -3.47 0.08
C GLY A 70 -19.56 -3.62 -0.90
N ASP A 71 -19.04 -2.51 -1.44
CA ASP A 71 -17.79 -2.52 -2.20
C ASP A 71 -16.60 -2.51 -1.22
N LEU A 72 -15.56 -3.27 -1.54
CA LEU A 72 -14.30 -3.30 -0.80
C LEU A 72 -13.31 -2.36 -1.48
N PHE A 73 -12.75 -1.42 -0.72
CA PHE A 73 -11.66 -0.53 -1.15
C PHE A 73 -10.39 -0.92 -0.41
N VAL A 74 -9.27 -1.00 -1.12
CA VAL A 74 -7.97 -1.39 -0.58
C VAL A 74 -6.91 -0.47 -1.15
N ALA A 75 -6.01 -0.01 -0.28
CA ALA A 75 -4.78 0.68 -0.67
C ALA A 75 -3.60 0.06 0.08
N PHE A 76 -2.55 -0.28 -0.63
CA PHE A 76 -1.31 -0.81 -0.06
C PHE A 76 -0.14 0.06 -0.49
N THR A 77 0.54 0.66 0.49
CA THR A 77 1.64 1.61 0.27
C THR A 77 2.94 1.04 0.80
N LEU A 78 3.95 0.96 -0.06
CA LEU A 78 5.32 0.64 0.31
C LEU A 78 6.08 1.90 0.73
N PRO A 79 7.01 1.79 1.68
CA PRO A 79 7.77 2.94 2.16
C PRO A 79 8.83 3.38 1.13
N THR A 80 9.00 4.69 0.99
CA THR A 80 9.94 5.30 0.02
C THR A 80 11.41 4.97 0.26
N ASN A 81 11.78 4.56 1.47
CA ASN A 81 13.12 4.07 1.78
C ASN A 81 13.40 2.65 1.24
N VAL A 82 12.38 1.99 0.65
CA VAL A 82 12.51 0.71 -0.04
C VAL A 82 12.34 0.87 -1.54
N VAL A 83 11.26 1.49 -1.99
CA VAL A 83 10.98 1.77 -3.40
C VAL A 83 10.13 3.03 -3.50
N ASP A 84 10.32 3.83 -4.54
CA ASP A 84 9.58 5.06 -4.78
C ASP A 84 9.42 5.34 -6.28
N ASN A 85 8.63 6.34 -6.64
CA ASN A 85 8.48 6.82 -8.02
C ASN A 85 9.46 7.95 -8.36
N SER A 86 10.69 7.92 -7.84
CA SER A 86 11.76 8.84 -8.28
C SER A 86 12.76 8.09 -9.14
N TYR A 87 13.00 8.55 -10.36
CA TYR A 87 13.84 7.87 -11.34
C TYR A 87 14.66 8.87 -12.18
N GLY A 88 15.65 8.34 -12.89
CA GLY A 88 16.60 9.09 -13.70
C GLY A 88 17.56 9.91 -12.85
N ALA A 89 18.00 11.05 -13.40
CA ALA A 89 18.89 12.01 -12.75
C ALA A 89 18.33 12.61 -11.44
N ASN A 90 17.00 12.56 -11.26
CA ASN A 90 16.29 13.11 -10.12
C ASN A 90 15.88 12.05 -9.08
N SER A 91 16.41 10.83 -9.20
CA SER A 91 16.16 9.75 -8.26
C SER A 91 16.66 10.08 -6.84
N VAL A 92 15.84 9.77 -5.82
CA VAL A 92 16.09 10.07 -4.41
C VAL A 92 16.55 8.80 -3.69
N GLY A 93 17.77 8.81 -3.15
CA GLY A 93 18.33 7.69 -2.40
C GLY A 93 18.75 6.49 -3.25
N TRP A 94 18.93 6.71 -4.56
CA TRP A 94 19.37 5.72 -5.56
C TRP A 94 20.81 5.97 -6.06
N ASP A 95 21.56 6.84 -5.38
CA ASP A 95 22.95 7.15 -5.76
C ASP A 95 23.92 5.98 -5.52
N ASP A 96 25.22 6.17 -5.78
CA ASP A 96 26.29 5.16 -5.58
C ASP A 96 26.27 4.46 -4.21
N ASN A 97 25.54 4.99 -3.21
CA ASN A 97 25.41 4.41 -1.88
C ASN A 97 24.16 3.53 -1.69
N ALA A 98 23.28 3.43 -2.70
CA ALA A 98 22.15 2.50 -2.68
C ALA A 98 22.70 1.07 -2.53
N ALA A 99 22.06 0.28 -1.66
CA ALA A 99 22.60 -1.04 -1.30
C ALA A 99 22.61 -2.02 -2.48
N ASN A 100 21.77 -1.77 -3.49
CA ASN A 100 21.71 -2.53 -4.73
C ASN A 100 22.76 -2.09 -5.78
N GLY A 101 23.39 -0.93 -5.60
CA GLY A 101 24.33 -0.30 -6.55
C GLY A 101 23.78 -0.06 -7.95
N LYS A 102 22.47 0.14 -8.10
CA LYS A 102 21.80 0.34 -9.40
C LYS A 102 21.09 1.68 -9.43
N ASP A 103 21.26 2.36 -10.56
CA ASP A 103 20.41 3.48 -10.96
C ASP A 103 18.95 3.01 -11.06
N HIS A 104 18.03 3.93 -10.83
CA HIS A 104 16.60 3.68 -10.96
C HIS A 104 16.08 4.42 -12.20
N ASP A 105 15.85 3.69 -13.29
CA ASP A 105 15.35 4.26 -14.54
C ASP A 105 13.84 4.01 -14.69
N TYR A 106 13.13 4.85 -15.43
CA TYR A 106 11.70 4.63 -15.73
C TYR A 106 11.42 3.23 -16.32
N LYS A 107 12.32 2.74 -17.19
CA LYS A 107 12.17 1.41 -17.82
C LYS A 107 12.15 0.27 -16.79
N ASP A 108 12.72 0.49 -15.61
CA ASP A 108 12.73 -0.49 -14.53
C ASP A 108 11.37 -0.57 -13.82
N LEU A 109 10.59 0.52 -13.83
CA LEU A 109 9.19 0.53 -13.35
C LEU A 109 8.22 -0.12 -14.34
N SER A 110 8.51 -0.02 -15.65
CA SER A 110 7.64 -0.50 -16.73
C SER A 110 7.64 -2.04 -16.86
N GLY A 111 6.56 -2.68 -16.40
CA GLY A 111 6.28 -4.11 -16.61
C GLY A 111 7.11 -5.07 -15.75
N SER A 112 7.77 -4.54 -14.72
CA SER A 112 8.62 -5.29 -13.80
C SER A 112 7.93 -5.56 -12.47
N ASP A 113 7.19 -4.56 -11.97
CA ASP A 113 6.68 -4.54 -10.61
C ASP A 113 5.22 -4.97 -10.53
N LYS A 114 4.94 -5.87 -9.59
CA LYS A 114 3.63 -6.51 -9.40
C LYS A 114 3.36 -6.74 -7.94
N GLY A 115 2.11 -6.58 -7.54
CA GLY A 115 1.64 -6.87 -6.19
C GLY A 115 0.67 -8.04 -6.15
N GLU A 116 0.87 -8.98 -5.23
CA GLU A 116 -0.04 -10.11 -5.01
C GLU A 116 -0.92 -9.86 -3.78
N PHE A 117 -2.23 -10.05 -3.95
CA PHE A 117 -3.24 -9.90 -2.93
C PHE A 117 -4.11 -11.16 -2.85
N THR A 118 -4.46 -11.57 -1.64
CA THR A 118 -5.52 -12.57 -1.41
C THR A 118 -6.57 -12.00 -0.48
N ILE A 119 -7.78 -11.84 -1.01
CA ILE A 119 -8.96 -11.51 -0.22
C ILE A 119 -9.59 -12.82 0.23
N ARG A 120 -9.82 -13.01 1.53
CA ARG A 120 -10.33 -14.27 2.08
C ARG A 120 -11.33 -14.02 3.21
N ASP A 121 -12.23 -14.97 3.41
CA ASP A 121 -13.11 -15.01 4.59
C ASP A 121 -12.83 -16.21 5.51
N SER A 122 -13.50 -16.24 6.67
CA SER A 122 -13.36 -17.36 7.63
C SER A 122 -13.91 -18.70 7.14
N SER A 123 -14.69 -18.73 6.05
CA SER A 123 -15.21 -19.94 5.41
C SER A 123 -14.25 -20.53 4.39
N GLY A 124 -13.14 -19.84 4.10
CA GLY A 124 -12.13 -20.25 3.13
C GLY A 124 -12.41 -19.81 1.69
N ASN A 125 -13.49 -19.04 1.46
CA ASN A 125 -13.72 -18.40 0.17
C ASN A 125 -12.62 -17.36 -0.06
N ASN A 126 -12.15 -17.24 -1.29
CA ASN A 126 -11.07 -16.32 -1.60
C ASN A 126 -11.11 -15.77 -3.02
N ILE A 127 -10.49 -14.61 -3.18
CA ILE A 127 -10.14 -14.01 -4.45
C ILE A 127 -8.62 -13.78 -4.40
N PHE A 128 -7.88 -14.47 -5.26
CA PHE A 128 -6.47 -14.19 -5.51
C PHE A 128 -6.36 -13.20 -6.66
N PHE A 129 -5.53 -12.18 -6.49
CA PHE A 129 -5.42 -11.07 -7.42
C PHE A 129 -3.97 -10.60 -7.52
N THR A 130 -3.44 -10.54 -8.73
CA THR A 130 -2.14 -9.94 -9.04
C THR A 130 -2.38 -8.65 -9.79
N MET A 131 -1.76 -7.55 -9.34
CA MET A 131 -1.87 -6.23 -9.94
C MET A 131 -0.54 -5.83 -10.59
N ASP A 132 -0.56 -5.48 -11.87
CA ASP A 132 0.60 -4.84 -12.51
C ASP A 132 0.75 -3.40 -11.98
N TYR A 133 1.97 -2.98 -11.63
CA TYR A 133 2.17 -1.64 -11.07
C TYR A 133 2.03 -0.55 -12.13
N LEU A 134 2.40 -0.86 -13.37
CA LEU A 134 2.36 0.06 -14.49
C LEU A 134 1.89 -0.68 -15.75
N THR A 135 0.69 -0.35 -16.21
CA THR A 135 0.10 -0.93 -17.43
C THR A 135 0.76 -0.35 -18.68
N LEU A 136 1.30 0.86 -18.60
CA LEU A 136 2.03 1.49 -19.69
C LEU A 136 3.43 0.88 -19.85
N LYS A 137 3.65 0.12 -20.93
CA LYS A 137 4.93 -0.46 -21.27
C LYS A 137 5.66 0.35 -22.33
N VAL A 138 6.91 0.69 -22.03
CA VAL A 138 7.81 1.39 -22.94
C VAL A 138 8.92 0.44 -23.37
N GLU A 139 8.91 0.06 -24.65
CA GLU A 139 10.01 -0.68 -25.26
C GLU A 139 11.04 0.31 -25.80
N THR A 140 12.28 0.22 -25.33
CA THR A 140 13.40 1.06 -25.78
C THR A 140 14.40 0.26 -26.62
N ASP A 141 15.12 0.95 -27.51
CA ASP A 141 16.30 0.40 -28.17
C ASP A 141 17.52 0.57 -27.28
N ASN A 142 17.89 -0.48 -26.56
CA ASN A 142 19.07 -0.51 -25.68
C ASN A 142 20.39 -0.09 -26.35
N LYS A 143 20.46 0.02 -27.69
CA LYS A 143 21.66 0.49 -28.40
C LYS A 143 21.71 1.99 -28.63
N LYS A 144 20.57 2.68 -28.50
CA LYS A 144 20.42 4.08 -28.88
C LYS A 144 19.63 4.92 -27.88
N ASP A 145 19.09 4.29 -26.85
CA ASP A 145 18.18 4.90 -25.88
C ASP A 145 16.96 5.56 -26.56
N GLU A 146 16.54 5.02 -27.71
CA GLU A 146 15.38 5.48 -28.48
C GLU A 146 14.13 4.66 -28.09
N ILE A 147 13.01 5.31 -27.80
CA ILE A 147 11.73 4.60 -27.59
C ILE A 147 11.29 3.95 -28.92
N LYS A 148 11.15 2.62 -28.91
CA LYS A 148 10.68 1.82 -30.06
C LYS A 148 9.16 1.75 -30.11
N LYS A 149 8.54 1.54 -28.95
CA LYS A 149 7.12 1.26 -28.84
C LYS A 149 6.62 1.67 -27.46
N VAL A 150 5.45 2.28 -27.43
CA VAL A 150 4.68 2.50 -26.21
C VAL A 150 3.38 1.73 -26.40
N GLU A 151 3.06 0.84 -25.47
CA GLU A 151 1.78 0.13 -25.47
C GLU A 151 1.21 0.03 -24.06
N LEU A 152 -0.12 0.08 -23.98
CA LEU A 152 -0.82 -0.35 -22.78
C LEU A 152 -0.88 -1.88 -22.82
N LYS A 153 -0.40 -2.51 -21.75
CA LYS A 153 -0.44 -3.95 -21.57
C LYS A 153 -0.56 -4.24 -20.09
N ASP A 154 -1.78 -4.44 -19.63
CA ASP A 154 -2.05 -4.90 -18.28
C ASP A 154 -1.72 -6.40 -18.15
N GLU A 155 -0.87 -6.76 -17.19
CA GLU A 155 -0.56 -8.16 -16.84
C GLU A 155 -1.19 -8.60 -15.52
N SER A 156 -2.25 -7.90 -15.08
CA SER A 156 -3.03 -8.27 -13.92
C SER A 156 -3.78 -9.59 -14.13
N GLU A 157 -3.93 -10.34 -13.04
CA GLU A 157 -4.53 -11.68 -13.05
C GLU A 157 -5.44 -11.87 -11.85
N LEU A 158 -6.52 -12.63 -12.02
CA LEU A 158 -7.52 -12.87 -10.99
C LEU A 158 -7.93 -14.34 -10.96
N SER A 159 -8.10 -14.90 -9.76
CA SER A 159 -8.73 -16.21 -9.55
C SER A 159 -9.73 -16.14 -8.41
N VAL A 160 -10.91 -16.72 -8.61
CA VAL A 160 -11.97 -16.81 -7.60
C VAL A 160 -12.05 -18.25 -7.10
N ASN A 161 -11.93 -18.45 -5.79
CA ASN A 161 -12.05 -19.74 -5.11
C ASN A 161 -11.14 -20.84 -5.71
N GLY A 162 -9.92 -20.47 -6.13
CA GLY A 162 -8.95 -21.38 -6.75
C GLY A 162 -9.35 -21.85 -8.16
N ALA A 163 -10.30 -21.17 -8.82
CA ALA A 163 -10.60 -21.41 -10.22
C ALA A 163 -9.41 -21.04 -11.12
N LYS A 164 -9.55 -21.34 -12.42
CA LYS A 164 -8.54 -20.95 -13.40
C LYS A 164 -8.36 -19.42 -13.41
N GLU A 165 -7.11 -19.00 -13.47
CA GLU A 165 -6.73 -17.59 -13.63
C GLU A 165 -7.38 -16.95 -14.87
N ILE A 166 -7.90 -15.75 -14.65
CA ILE A 166 -8.47 -14.84 -15.63
C ILE A 166 -7.47 -13.68 -15.76
N LYS A 167 -6.90 -13.49 -16.95
CA LYS A 167 -5.95 -12.39 -17.20
C LYS A 167 -6.72 -11.15 -17.61
N ALA A 168 -6.20 -9.97 -17.28
CA ALA A 168 -6.58 -8.75 -17.96
C ALA A 168 -6.16 -8.89 -19.44
N ASP A 169 -7.10 -8.68 -20.36
CA ASP A 169 -6.83 -8.74 -21.81
C ASP A 169 -7.61 -7.61 -22.48
N ASP A 170 -6.88 -6.65 -23.03
CA ASP A 170 -7.46 -5.48 -23.70
C ASP A 170 -8.27 -5.85 -24.95
N LYS A 171 -8.00 -7.01 -25.56
CA LYS A 171 -8.67 -7.44 -26.80
C LYS A 171 -9.96 -8.18 -26.55
N ASN A 172 -10.07 -8.85 -25.41
CA ASN A 172 -11.25 -9.64 -25.05
C ASN A 172 -11.40 -9.68 -23.53
N PRO A 173 -11.73 -8.54 -22.90
CA PRO A 173 -11.77 -8.45 -21.45
C PRO A 173 -12.89 -9.34 -20.91
N ASP A 174 -12.55 -10.19 -19.96
CA ASP A 174 -13.54 -10.94 -19.20
C ASP A 174 -14.45 -9.95 -18.43
N PRO A 175 -15.79 -10.11 -18.45
CA PRO A 175 -16.70 -9.19 -17.76
C PRO A 175 -16.41 -9.00 -16.27
N ILE A 176 -15.71 -9.93 -15.62
CA ILE A 176 -15.30 -9.82 -14.21
C ILE A 176 -14.43 -8.59 -13.96
N TRP A 177 -13.64 -8.15 -14.94
CA TRP A 177 -12.79 -6.96 -14.80
C TRP A 177 -13.60 -5.67 -14.70
N ASN A 178 -14.86 -5.64 -15.16
CA ASN A 178 -15.75 -4.49 -14.92
C ASN A 178 -16.18 -4.36 -13.44
N GLN A 179 -15.88 -5.38 -12.63
CA GLN A 179 -16.17 -5.38 -11.19
C GLN A 179 -14.96 -4.95 -10.34
N ILE A 180 -13.85 -4.61 -11.00
CA ILE A 180 -12.63 -4.16 -10.33
C ILE A 180 -12.26 -2.80 -10.91
N MET A 181 -12.01 -1.83 -10.02
CA MET A 181 -11.34 -0.59 -10.39
C MET A 181 -9.96 -0.63 -9.75
N MET A 182 -8.93 -0.21 -10.47
CA MET A 182 -7.54 -0.33 -10.05
C MET A 182 -6.80 0.91 -10.49
N ASP A 183 -5.88 1.38 -9.66
CA ASP A 183 -4.97 2.45 -9.99
C ASP A 183 -3.69 2.32 -9.14
N THR A 184 -2.60 2.92 -9.61
CA THR A 184 -1.34 2.99 -8.88
C THR A 184 -0.85 4.41 -8.80
N SER A 185 -0.01 4.69 -7.82
CA SER A 185 0.62 6.01 -7.71
C SER A 185 1.42 6.41 -8.96
N MET A 186 1.96 5.44 -9.71
CA MET A 186 2.65 5.75 -10.96
C MET A 186 1.67 6.05 -12.09
N GLU A 187 0.59 5.28 -12.18
CA GLU A 187 -0.49 5.53 -13.13
C GLU A 187 -1.15 6.91 -12.87
N TYR A 188 -1.36 7.27 -11.61
CA TYR A 188 -1.73 8.62 -11.19
C TYR A 188 -0.75 9.68 -11.71
N ASN A 189 0.55 9.49 -11.48
CA ASN A 189 1.56 10.45 -11.94
C ASN A 189 1.53 10.61 -13.46
N LEU A 190 1.34 9.52 -14.21
CA LEU A 190 1.24 9.59 -15.65
C LEU A 190 0.01 10.37 -16.12
N ASP A 191 -1.12 10.22 -15.44
CA ASP A 191 -2.37 10.92 -15.78
C ASP A 191 -2.35 12.39 -15.38
N GLU A 192 -1.97 12.70 -14.13
CA GLU A 192 -1.93 14.06 -13.58
C GLU A 192 -1.02 14.97 -14.42
N PHE A 193 0.10 14.42 -14.90
CA PHE A 193 1.09 15.16 -15.68
C PHE A 193 0.91 15.00 -17.20
N ASN A 194 -0.20 14.38 -17.65
CA ASN A 194 -0.56 14.17 -19.06
C ASN A 194 0.55 13.46 -19.88
N ILE A 195 1.18 12.45 -19.28
CA ILE A 195 2.27 11.66 -19.86
C ILE A 195 1.73 10.48 -20.69
N ARG A 196 0.51 9.98 -20.43
CA ARG A 196 -0.09 8.85 -21.17
C ARG A 196 -0.47 9.19 -22.62
N ASP A 197 -0.90 10.41 -22.90
CA ASP A 197 -1.46 10.82 -24.21
C ASP A 197 -0.38 11.18 -25.25
N VAL A 198 0.68 10.39 -25.33
CA VAL A 198 1.78 10.65 -26.27
C VAL A 198 1.42 10.08 -27.64
N GLU A 199 0.81 10.91 -28.49
CA GLU A 199 0.75 10.64 -29.92
C GLU A 199 2.15 10.72 -30.53
N LYS A 200 2.48 9.76 -31.40
CA LYS A 200 3.78 9.65 -32.09
C LYS A 200 4.21 10.93 -32.83
N ASP A 201 3.26 11.82 -33.13
CA ASP A 201 3.46 13.04 -33.92
C ASP A 201 3.16 14.34 -33.13
N ASP A 202 3.07 14.30 -31.78
CA ASP A 202 2.80 15.49 -30.96
C ASP A 202 4.00 16.50 -31.01
N PRO A 203 3.84 17.74 -31.50
CA PRO A 203 4.94 18.70 -31.55
C PRO A 203 5.45 19.16 -30.17
N TYR A 204 4.76 18.81 -29.08
CA TYR A 204 5.15 19.07 -27.68
C TYR A 204 5.79 17.85 -26.97
N LEU A 205 6.18 16.82 -27.72
CA LEU A 205 6.83 15.60 -27.25
C LEU A 205 8.01 15.84 -26.28
N GLY A 206 8.75 16.96 -26.41
CA GLY A 206 9.99 17.19 -25.66
C GLY A 206 9.85 17.18 -24.13
N THR A 207 8.79 17.77 -23.57
CA THR A 207 8.59 17.82 -22.10
C THR A 207 7.88 16.59 -21.56
N LYS A 208 7.05 15.92 -22.36
CA LYS A 208 6.39 14.66 -21.98
C LYS A 208 7.38 13.49 -22.00
N TYR A 209 8.30 13.44 -22.97
CA TYR A 209 9.39 12.46 -22.99
C TYR A 209 10.40 12.66 -21.88
N ALA A 210 10.65 13.90 -21.45
CA ALA A 210 11.52 14.17 -20.33
C ALA A 210 11.08 13.45 -19.05
N LEU A 211 9.77 13.23 -18.85
CA LEU A 211 9.25 12.47 -17.70
C LEU A 211 9.31 10.95 -17.90
N TYR A 212 9.64 10.44 -19.08
CA TYR A 212 10.08 9.03 -19.23
C TYR A 212 11.58 8.86 -18.97
N GLU A 213 12.32 9.97 -18.89
CA GLU A 213 13.76 9.97 -18.59
C GLU A 213 13.97 10.23 -17.09
N ASP A 214 13.42 11.33 -16.57
CA ASP A 214 13.61 11.79 -15.21
C ASP A 214 12.27 12.10 -14.52
N SER A 215 12.11 11.68 -13.26
CA SER A 215 11.04 12.18 -12.39
C SER A 215 11.24 13.68 -12.08
N PRO A 216 10.26 14.40 -11.50
CA PRO A 216 10.44 15.81 -11.14
C PRO A 216 11.65 16.08 -10.23
N GLU A 217 12.33 17.21 -10.44
CA GLU A 217 13.55 17.58 -9.71
C GLU A 217 13.26 17.83 -8.22
N THR A 218 14.06 17.20 -7.36
CA THR A 218 14.03 17.38 -5.91
C THR A 218 15.17 18.27 -5.44
N THR A 219 15.02 18.87 -4.27
CA THR A 219 16.02 19.79 -3.69
C THR A 219 17.35 19.11 -3.35
N SER A 220 17.37 17.78 -3.22
CA SER A 220 18.57 16.96 -3.06
C SER A 220 18.26 15.48 -3.28
N SER A 221 19.27 14.65 -3.53
CA SER A 221 19.16 13.19 -3.64
C SER A 221 18.68 12.48 -2.36
N THR A 222 18.35 13.19 -1.29
CA THR A 222 17.87 12.62 -0.01
C THR A 222 16.59 13.27 0.49
N SER A 223 15.98 14.14 -0.32
CA SER A 223 14.72 14.81 0.01
C SER A 223 13.70 14.59 -1.10
N TYR A 224 12.44 14.45 -0.72
CA TYR A 224 11.30 14.45 -1.64
C TYR A 224 10.69 15.85 -1.81
N ASP A 225 11.32 16.89 -1.24
CA ASP A 225 10.91 18.27 -1.49
C ASP A 225 11.25 18.65 -2.94
N LEU A 226 10.23 19.08 -3.69
CA LEU A 226 10.35 19.42 -5.10
C LEU A 226 10.90 20.83 -5.30
N VAL A 227 11.72 21.01 -6.35
CA VAL A 227 12.23 22.33 -6.76
C VAL A 227 11.12 23.17 -7.40
N ASN A 228 10.29 22.54 -8.23
CA ASN A 228 9.19 23.19 -8.93
C ASN A 228 7.85 22.93 -8.21
N PRO A 229 7.20 23.96 -7.65
CA PRO A 229 5.92 23.80 -6.96
C PRO A 229 4.77 23.33 -7.86
N ALA A 230 4.89 23.46 -9.19
CA ALA A 230 3.88 22.93 -10.11
C ALA A 230 3.81 21.40 -10.08
N ASP A 231 4.88 20.74 -9.61
CA ASP A 231 4.97 19.29 -9.55
C ASP A 231 4.55 18.73 -8.17
N ALA A 232 4.03 19.58 -7.27
CA ALA A 232 3.69 19.23 -5.89
C ALA A 232 2.68 18.07 -5.73
N ASN A 233 2.02 17.68 -6.81
CA ASN A 233 1.11 16.54 -6.83
C ASN A 233 1.80 15.20 -7.12
N TRP A 234 3.10 15.19 -7.46
CA TRP A 234 3.85 13.95 -7.71
C TRP A 234 3.81 13.02 -6.49
N ALA A 235 3.31 11.80 -6.70
CA ALA A 235 3.25 10.76 -5.69
C ALA A 235 4.55 9.96 -5.70
N PHE A 236 5.41 10.18 -4.70
CA PHE A 236 6.65 9.42 -4.54
C PHE A 236 6.45 8.04 -3.95
N ASP A 237 5.45 7.84 -3.09
CA ASP A 237 5.13 6.54 -2.53
C ASP A 237 4.73 5.55 -3.64
N VAL A 238 5.09 4.28 -3.49
CA VAL A 238 4.56 3.18 -4.32
C VAL A 238 3.28 2.67 -3.68
N THR A 239 2.14 3.00 -4.30
CA THR A 239 0.80 2.61 -3.85
C THR A 239 0.10 1.79 -4.91
N TYR A 240 -0.43 0.64 -4.49
CA TYR A 240 -1.41 -0.15 -5.22
C TYR A 240 -2.79 0.14 -4.61
N GLU A 241 -3.76 0.54 -5.41
CA GLU A 241 -5.10 0.85 -4.95
C GLU A 241 -6.15 0.18 -5.83
N PHE A 242 -7.15 -0.44 -5.20
CA PHE A 242 -8.23 -1.07 -5.94
C PHE A 242 -9.55 -1.07 -5.18
N LYS A 243 -10.63 -1.17 -5.96
CA LYS A 243 -11.99 -1.44 -5.49
C LYS A 243 -12.49 -2.74 -6.10
N MET A 244 -12.99 -3.64 -5.27
CA MET A 244 -13.80 -4.79 -5.70
C MET A 244 -15.27 -4.49 -5.44
N SER A 245 -16.10 -4.67 -6.46
CA SER A 245 -17.54 -4.44 -6.33
C SER A 245 -18.19 -5.48 -5.42
N ASN A 246 -19.29 -5.08 -4.79
CA ASN A 246 -20.16 -5.99 -4.05
C ASN A 246 -20.63 -7.18 -4.91
N ALA A 247 -20.81 -6.99 -6.23
CA ALA A 247 -21.24 -8.07 -7.11
C ALA A 247 -20.16 -9.16 -7.23
N LEU A 248 -18.89 -8.78 -7.41
CA LEU A 248 -17.78 -9.73 -7.43
C LEU A 248 -17.60 -10.45 -6.07
N LEU A 249 -17.68 -9.68 -4.98
CA LEU A 249 -17.56 -10.24 -3.63
C LEU A 249 -18.67 -11.26 -3.34
N ASN A 250 -19.91 -10.99 -3.78
CA ASN A 250 -21.03 -11.93 -3.66
C ASN A 250 -20.87 -13.15 -4.57
N GLU A 251 -20.37 -12.98 -5.80
CA GLU A 251 -20.06 -14.11 -6.70
C GLU A 251 -19.01 -15.05 -6.09
N ALA A 252 -18.01 -14.48 -5.44
CA ALA A 252 -16.98 -15.23 -4.71
C ALA A 252 -17.47 -15.79 -3.36
N ASN A 253 -18.68 -15.43 -2.90
CA ASN A 253 -19.23 -15.73 -1.57
C ASN A 253 -18.39 -15.22 -0.40
N ILE A 254 -17.71 -14.08 -0.55
CA ILE A 254 -16.90 -13.48 0.52
C ILE A 254 -17.80 -12.90 1.62
N ASP A 255 -17.65 -13.43 2.84
CA ASP A 255 -18.25 -12.80 4.03
C ASP A 255 -17.42 -11.61 4.52
N LEU A 256 -17.91 -10.40 4.23
CA LEU A 256 -17.27 -9.14 4.61
C LEU A 256 -17.12 -8.95 6.14
N ASN A 257 -17.88 -9.68 6.98
CA ASN A 257 -17.74 -9.60 8.44
C ASN A 257 -16.53 -10.39 8.97
N SER A 258 -15.99 -11.29 8.16
CA SER A 258 -14.82 -12.11 8.50
C SER A 258 -13.69 -11.96 7.47
N LEU A 259 -13.67 -10.81 6.79
CA LEU A 259 -12.70 -10.44 5.78
C LEU A 259 -11.28 -10.40 6.33
N SER A 260 -10.36 -10.99 5.60
CA SER A 260 -8.91 -10.83 5.74
C SER A 260 -8.30 -10.52 4.39
N ILE A 261 -7.31 -9.62 4.38
CA ILE A 261 -6.49 -9.29 3.22
C ILE A 261 -5.09 -9.78 3.51
N GLU A 262 -4.63 -10.74 2.73
CA GLU A 262 -3.27 -11.30 2.81
C GLU A 262 -2.42 -10.73 1.68
N LEU A 263 -1.18 -10.37 2.00
CA LEU A 263 -0.20 -9.84 1.05
C LEU A 263 0.74 -10.97 0.62
N GLY A 264 0.87 -11.17 -0.69
CA GLY A 264 1.76 -12.16 -1.28
C GLY A 264 3.16 -11.58 -1.55
N THR A 265 3.72 -11.95 -2.70
CA THR A 265 5.00 -11.41 -3.18
C THR A 265 4.77 -10.05 -3.83
N PHE A 266 5.64 -9.09 -3.53
CA PHE A 266 5.70 -7.82 -4.23
C PHE A 266 7.02 -7.72 -4.98
N HIS A 267 6.93 -7.57 -6.29
CA HIS A 267 8.08 -7.25 -7.13
C HIS A 267 8.30 -5.73 -7.07
N ALA A 268 9.49 -5.34 -6.64
CA ALA A 268 9.99 -3.97 -6.57
C ALA A 268 11.42 -4.00 -7.11
N SER A 269 11.57 -3.80 -8.42
CA SER A 269 12.78 -4.08 -9.18
C SER A 269 13.20 -2.87 -10.02
N PRO A 270 14.28 -2.19 -9.64
CA PRO A 270 15.08 -2.42 -8.44
C PRO A 270 14.34 -1.96 -7.17
N ASN A 271 14.80 -2.41 -5.99
CA ASN A 271 14.52 -1.72 -4.72
C ASN A 271 15.84 -1.28 -4.07
N LYS A 272 15.79 -0.30 -3.18
CA LYS A 272 16.96 0.33 -2.54
C LYS A 272 17.72 -0.57 -1.57
N LEU A 273 17.10 -1.65 -1.12
CA LEU A 273 17.62 -2.47 -0.02
C LEU A 273 18.50 -3.61 -0.51
N ASP A 274 18.04 -4.39 -1.49
CA ASP A 274 18.76 -5.40 -2.28
C ASP A 274 17.72 -6.23 -3.05
N LYS A 275 18.16 -6.93 -4.09
CA LYS A 275 17.31 -7.75 -4.97
C LYS A 275 16.01 -7.01 -5.34
N ASN A 276 14.96 -7.76 -5.66
CA ASN A 276 13.82 -7.27 -6.43
C ASN A 276 12.46 -7.69 -5.84
N LYS A 277 12.44 -8.34 -4.67
CA LYS A 277 11.23 -8.96 -4.11
C LYS A 277 11.07 -8.68 -2.62
N LEU A 278 9.86 -8.32 -2.24
CA LEU A 278 9.40 -8.18 -0.88
C LEU A 278 8.44 -9.33 -0.56
N GLU A 279 8.65 -9.98 0.57
CA GLU A 279 7.92 -11.19 0.96
C GLU A 279 7.71 -11.24 2.49
N ASN A 280 6.99 -12.26 2.97
CA ASN A 280 6.74 -12.50 4.39
C ASN A 280 6.16 -11.29 5.14
N PHE A 281 5.13 -10.66 4.59
CA PHE A 281 4.45 -9.56 5.25
C PHE A 281 3.82 -10.00 6.57
N VAL A 282 4.33 -9.48 7.68
CA VAL A 282 3.83 -9.76 9.05
C VAL A 282 3.15 -8.51 9.62
N PRO A 283 1.87 -8.60 10.02
CA PRO A 283 1.19 -7.49 10.67
C PRO A 283 1.90 -7.05 11.95
N VAL A 284 2.20 -5.75 12.06
CA VAL A 284 2.71 -5.14 13.29
C VAL A 284 1.55 -5.02 14.28
N PRO A 285 1.64 -5.60 15.49
CA PRO A 285 0.57 -5.49 16.48
C PRO A 285 0.31 -4.04 16.87
N GLU A 286 -0.95 -3.62 16.88
CA GLU A 286 -1.30 -2.29 17.37
C GLU A 286 -0.83 -2.08 18.82
N PRO A 287 -0.35 -0.88 19.20
CA PRO A 287 0.13 -0.61 20.56
C PRO A 287 -0.88 -0.97 21.66
N SER A 288 -2.17 -0.76 21.39
CA SER A 288 -3.30 -1.10 22.26
C SER A 288 -3.32 -2.60 22.63
N SER A 289 -3.10 -3.46 21.64
CA SER A 289 -3.05 -4.92 21.79
C SER A 289 -1.86 -5.35 22.65
N ALA A 290 -0.71 -4.69 22.48
CA ALA A 290 0.47 -4.93 23.30
C ALA A 290 0.24 -4.59 24.78
N PHE A 291 -0.41 -3.45 25.07
CA PHE A 291 -0.73 -3.07 26.46
C PHE A 291 -1.71 -4.02 27.13
N LEU A 292 -2.69 -4.54 26.40
CA LEU A 292 -3.70 -5.46 26.95
C LEU A 292 -3.05 -6.81 27.35
N MET A 293 -2.11 -7.31 26.54
CA MET A 293 -1.33 -8.51 26.84
C MET A 293 -0.45 -8.34 28.09
N ILE A 294 0.22 -7.19 28.24
CA ILE A 294 1.04 -6.88 29.41
C ILE A 294 0.16 -6.75 30.66
N GLY A 295 -0.99 -6.08 30.56
CA GLY A 295 -1.94 -5.92 31.65
C GLY A 295 -2.51 -7.25 32.16
N ALA A 296 -2.90 -8.15 31.24
CA ALA A 296 -3.39 -9.48 31.60
C ALA A 296 -2.34 -10.31 32.34
N THR A 297 -1.08 -10.26 31.89
CA THR A 297 0.04 -10.94 32.55
C THR A 297 0.29 -10.39 33.95
N GLY A 298 0.26 -9.06 34.11
CA GLY A 298 0.38 -8.39 35.41
C GLY A 298 -0.70 -8.82 36.42
N LEU A 299 -1.96 -8.91 35.98
CA LEU A 299 -3.09 -9.37 36.79
C LEU A 299 -2.94 -10.84 37.24
N LEU A 300 -2.47 -11.72 36.37
CA LEU A 300 -2.22 -13.13 36.70
C LEU A 300 -1.10 -13.28 37.73
N VAL A 301 -0.01 -12.52 37.59
CA VAL A 301 1.11 -12.50 38.55
C VAL A 301 0.64 -11.96 39.91
N ALA A 302 -0.12 -10.87 39.94
CA ALA A 302 -0.67 -10.31 41.18
C ALA A 302 -1.62 -11.29 41.89
N ARG A 303 -2.49 -11.97 41.13
CA ARG A 303 -3.40 -13.00 41.67
C ARG A 303 -2.64 -14.16 42.30
N ASN A 304 -1.56 -14.63 41.67
CA ASN A 304 -0.74 -15.72 42.22
C ASN A 304 0.04 -15.32 43.48
N ARG A 305 0.51 -14.07 43.58
CA ARG A 305 1.14 -13.55 44.80
C ARG A 305 0.16 -13.47 45.97
N SER A 306 -1.07 -12.99 45.73
CA SER A 306 -2.10 -12.90 46.79
C SER A 306 -2.50 -14.27 47.37
N ARG A 307 -2.49 -15.33 46.56
CA ARG A 307 -2.76 -16.71 47.00
C ARG A 307 -1.65 -17.28 47.87
N LYS A 308 -0.38 -16.93 47.59
CA LYS A 308 0.75 -17.33 48.43
C LYS A 308 0.76 -16.60 49.77
N ALA A 309 0.39 -15.33 49.81
CA ALA A 309 0.32 -14.55 51.06
C ALA A 309 -0.82 -14.96 52.01
N ARG A 310 -1.78 -15.76 51.55
CA ARG A 310 -2.90 -16.28 52.36
C ARG A 310 -2.69 -17.70 52.88
N LYS A 311 -1.55 -18.33 52.57
CA LYS A 311 -1.13 -19.60 53.16
C LYS A 311 -0.08 -19.33 54.23
#